data_AF-A0A3B9FGE7-F1
#
_entry.id   AF-A0A3B9FGE7-F1
#
_cell.length_a   1.000
_cell.length_b   1.000
_cell.length_c   1.000
_cell.angle_alpha   90.00
_cell.angle_beta   90.00
_cell.angle_gamma   90.00
#
_symmetry.space_group_name_H-M   'P 1'
#
loop_
_entity.id
_entity.type
_entity.pdbx_description
1 polymer ?
#
loop_
_entity_poly.entity_id
_entity_poly.type
_entity_poly.pdbx_seq_one_letter_code
_entity_poly.pdbx_strand_id
1 'polypeptide(L)'
;MTSIHDRLPDVRGSYTANDPMARHTWFGVGGPAEVLFSPLDTADLAEFLAACPRDIPLFAVGAGSNLLVRDGGVSGVVIKLGTHMKAIRHDGTRIIAETGASDADVARYAQKAGIGGLEFLIGIPGTIGGGLRMNAGAYGSEFKDVTIVAHGLDRSGKPVSATPAAMGMAYRHSEAPADWIFTAAELQGQKDDPAAIKARMKEIIASRGDAQPRGVRTGGSTFANP
;
A
#
# COMPACT_ATOMS: atom_id res chain seq x y z
N MET A 1 32.85 -4.89 -8.95
CA MET A 1 31.45 -5.10 -9.39
C MET A 1 30.86 -3.72 -9.60
N THR A 2 30.26 -3.46 -10.75
CA THR A 2 29.51 -2.22 -11.00
C THR A 2 28.35 -2.13 -10.01
N SER A 3 28.15 -0.96 -9.39
CA SER A 3 27.03 -0.78 -8.47
C SER A 3 25.72 -0.97 -9.23
N ILE A 4 24.69 -1.56 -8.60
CA ILE A 4 23.37 -1.63 -9.23
C ILE A 4 22.87 -0.24 -9.64
N HIS A 5 23.22 0.78 -8.84
CA HIS A 5 22.86 2.17 -9.07
C HIS A 5 23.33 2.67 -10.44
N ASP A 6 24.52 2.27 -10.90
CA ASP A 6 25.07 2.71 -12.19
C ASP A 6 24.35 2.07 -13.39
N ARG A 7 23.48 1.09 -13.14
CA ARG A 7 22.69 0.37 -14.14
C ARG A 7 21.23 0.83 -14.19
N LEU A 8 20.81 1.68 -13.25
CA LEU A 8 19.45 2.19 -13.17
C LEU A 8 19.26 3.36 -14.14
N PRO A 9 18.05 3.52 -14.71
CA PRO A 9 17.74 4.66 -15.56
C PRO A 9 17.69 5.96 -14.75
N ASP A 10 17.79 7.09 -15.43
CA ASP A 10 17.48 8.38 -14.82
C ASP A 10 15.98 8.44 -14.45
N VAL A 11 15.67 9.10 -13.34
CA VAL A 11 14.30 9.25 -12.82
C VAL A 11 14.04 10.68 -12.36
N ARG A 12 12.78 11.08 -12.34
CA ARG A 12 12.32 12.37 -11.78
C ARG A 12 12.15 12.31 -10.26
N GLY A 13 11.88 11.12 -9.74
CA GLY A 13 11.89 10.81 -8.31
C GLY A 13 13.30 10.78 -7.74
N SER A 14 13.52 9.94 -6.73
CA SER A 14 14.83 9.84 -6.07
C SER A 14 15.27 8.40 -5.82
N TYR A 15 16.58 8.19 -5.91
CA TYR A 15 17.25 7.00 -5.42
C TYR A 15 17.96 7.27 -4.10
N THR A 16 17.97 6.29 -3.21
CA THR A 16 18.79 6.28 -2.00
C THR A 16 19.46 4.93 -1.90
N ALA A 17 20.79 4.90 -1.94
CA ALA A 17 21.55 3.67 -1.81
C ALA A 17 21.67 3.24 -0.34
N ASN A 18 21.59 1.93 -0.08
CA ASN A 18 21.82 1.32 1.23
C ASN A 18 20.95 1.89 2.37
N ASP A 19 19.70 2.31 2.10
CA ASP A 19 18.82 2.84 3.16
C ASP A 19 18.31 1.68 4.05
N PRO A 20 18.48 1.73 5.39
CA PRO A 20 18.04 0.64 6.26
C PRO A 20 16.52 0.46 6.25
N MET A 21 16.05 -0.75 5.92
CA MET A 21 14.63 -1.09 5.93
C MET A 21 14.00 -0.95 7.32
N ALA A 22 14.80 -0.96 8.40
CA ALA A 22 14.36 -0.57 9.75
C ALA A 22 13.68 0.81 9.83
N ARG A 23 13.94 1.73 8.89
CA ARG A 23 13.27 3.04 8.80
C ARG A 23 11.92 2.99 8.06
N HIS A 24 11.60 1.85 7.45
CA HIS A 24 10.45 1.67 6.57
C HIS A 24 9.56 0.51 6.98
N THR A 25 9.92 -0.24 8.02
CA THR A 25 9.10 -1.29 8.60
C THR A 25 8.56 -0.86 9.95
N TRP A 26 7.36 -1.32 10.30
CA TRP A 26 6.75 -1.02 11.60
C TRP A 26 7.48 -1.68 12.76
N PHE A 27 8.05 -2.87 12.55
CA PHE A 27 8.93 -3.51 13.53
C PHE A 27 10.17 -2.67 13.84
N GLY A 28 10.58 -1.78 12.93
CA GLY A 28 11.77 -0.97 13.11
C GLY A 28 13.05 -1.79 13.00
N VAL A 29 13.01 -2.86 12.22
CA VAL A 29 14.12 -3.80 11.96
C VAL A 29 14.28 -4.03 10.46
N GLY A 30 15.44 -4.52 10.05
CA GLY A 30 15.75 -4.84 8.66
C GLY A 30 17.01 -4.14 8.17
N GLY A 31 17.82 -4.90 7.44
CA GLY A 31 19.04 -4.45 6.80
C GLY A 31 18.81 -3.47 5.64
N PRO A 32 19.88 -3.13 4.89
CA PRO A 32 19.80 -2.13 3.83
C PRO A 32 18.93 -2.60 2.65
N ALA A 33 18.09 -1.72 2.13
CA ALA A 33 17.67 -1.81 0.72
C ALA A 33 18.87 -1.40 -0.13
N GLU A 34 19.27 -2.25 -1.08
CA GLU A 34 20.42 -1.97 -1.95
C GLU A 34 20.22 -0.62 -2.68
N VAL A 35 19.05 -0.43 -3.29
CA VAL A 35 18.53 0.89 -3.69
C VAL A 35 17.07 1.03 -3.27
N LEU A 36 16.74 2.15 -2.65
CA LEU A 36 15.37 2.60 -2.46
C LEU A 36 15.02 3.62 -3.56
N PHE A 37 13.95 3.37 -4.31
CA PHE A 37 13.38 4.28 -5.30
C PHE A 37 12.07 4.88 -4.80
N SER A 38 11.97 6.20 -4.77
CA SER A 38 10.72 6.93 -4.55
C SER A 38 10.28 7.63 -5.84
N PRO A 39 9.36 7.05 -6.64
CA PRO A 39 8.88 7.70 -7.85
C PRO A 39 8.12 8.98 -7.53
N LEU A 40 8.25 9.99 -8.40
CA LEU A 40 7.52 11.25 -8.28
C LEU A 40 6.03 11.07 -8.59
N ASP A 41 5.71 10.25 -9.58
CA ASP A 41 4.35 9.97 -10.04
C ASP A 41 4.27 8.64 -10.81
N THR A 42 3.08 8.30 -11.32
CA THR A 42 2.85 7.06 -12.10
C THR A 42 3.67 7.01 -13.39
N ALA A 43 3.90 8.15 -14.05
CA ALA A 43 4.66 8.18 -15.31
C ALA A 43 6.15 7.93 -15.04
N ASP A 44 6.70 8.52 -13.98
CA ASP A 44 8.08 8.29 -13.52
C ASP A 44 8.31 6.80 -13.19
N LEU A 45 7.34 6.18 -12.49
CA LEU A 45 7.37 4.76 -12.22
C LEU A 45 7.31 3.91 -13.51
N ALA A 46 6.47 4.28 -14.48
CA ALA A 46 6.34 3.55 -15.74
C ALA A 46 7.64 3.62 -16.58
N GLU A 47 8.24 4.81 -16.69
CA GLU A 47 9.52 5.02 -17.36
C GLU A 47 10.64 4.22 -16.70
N PHE A 48 10.72 4.25 -15.36
CA PHE A 48 11.64 3.41 -14.60
C PHE A 48 11.45 1.93 -14.90
N LEU A 49 10.22 1.41 -14.83
CA LEU A 49 9.94 -0.01 -15.02
C LEU A 49 10.27 -0.48 -16.44
N ALA A 50 9.98 0.35 -17.45
CA ALA A 50 10.28 0.07 -18.85
C ALA A 50 11.79 -0.01 -19.12
N ALA A 51 12.58 0.86 -18.50
CA ALA A 51 14.03 0.95 -18.70
C ALA A 51 14.87 0.09 -17.73
N CYS A 52 14.31 -0.29 -16.57
CA CYS A 52 15.04 -1.04 -15.55
C CYS A 52 15.41 -2.46 -16.02
N PRO A 53 16.72 -2.84 -16.02
CA PRO A 53 17.19 -4.17 -16.41
C PRO A 53 16.41 -5.31 -15.76
N ARG A 54 16.08 -6.35 -16.54
CA ARG A 54 15.18 -7.44 -16.10
C ARG A 54 15.78 -8.35 -15.02
N ASP A 55 17.10 -8.41 -14.92
CA ASP A 55 17.82 -9.17 -13.90
C ASP A 55 17.83 -8.46 -12.53
N ILE A 56 17.42 -7.18 -12.48
CA ILE A 56 17.31 -6.44 -11.22
C ILE A 56 15.94 -6.76 -10.58
N PRO A 57 15.93 -7.39 -9.39
CA PRO A 57 14.70 -7.66 -8.66
C PRO A 57 14.09 -6.37 -8.12
N LEU A 58 12.76 -6.31 -8.14
CA LEU A 58 11.98 -5.17 -7.65
C LEU A 58 11.10 -5.61 -6.49
N PHE A 59 10.98 -4.75 -5.48
CA PHE A 59 10.12 -5.00 -4.32
C PHE A 59 9.35 -3.73 -3.93
N ALA A 60 8.03 -3.72 -4.13
CA ALA A 60 7.21 -2.59 -3.72
C ALA A 60 6.92 -2.63 -2.21
N VAL A 61 7.08 -1.48 -1.53
CA VAL A 61 6.79 -1.32 -0.10
C VAL A 61 5.80 -0.17 0.13
N GLY A 62 4.75 -0.46 0.90
CA GLY A 62 3.83 0.52 1.45
C GLY A 62 4.33 1.08 2.79
N ALA A 63 3.49 1.01 3.82
CA ALA A 63 3.87 1.42 5.19
C ALA A 63 4.85 0.47 5.90
N GLY A 64 5.12 -0.72 5.33
CA GLY A 64 5.92 -1.76 5.96
C GLY A 64 5.33 -2.32 7.26
N SER A 65 4.01 -2.23 7.40
CA SER A 65 3.24 -2.69 8.57
C SER A 65 3.06 -4.21 8.65
N ASN A 66 3.40 -4.93 7.59
CA ASN A 66 3.31 -6.40 7.50
C ASN A 66 4.60 -7.02 6.93
N LEU A 67 5.76 -6.41 7.23
CA LEU A 67 7.07 -6.87 6.74
C LEU A 67 8.05 -7.11 7.90
N LEU A 68 8.69 -8.28 7.89
CA LEU A 68 9.86 -8.58 8.71
C LEU A 68 11.07 -8.77 7.80
N VAL A 69 11.87 -7.71 7.66
CA VAL A 69 13.04 -7.71 6.78
C VAL A 69 14.25 -8.25 7.56
N ARG A 70 15.01 -9.16 6.94
CA ARG A 70 16.22 -9.74 7.54
C ARG A 70 17.35 -8.70 7.62
N ASP A 71 18.32 -8.92 8.50
CA ASP A 71 19.49 -8.03 8.66
C ASP A 71 20.38 -7.96 7.42
N GLY A 72 20.32 -8.97 6.55
CA GLY A 72 20.97 -8.95 5.24
C GLY A 72 20.33 -8.00 4.23
N GLY A 73 19.16 -7.43 4.53
CA GLY A 73 18.51 -6.42 3.71
C GLY A 73 17.71 -6.97 2.53
N VAL A 74 17.53 -6.12 1.51
CA VAL A 74 16.78 -6.42 0.29
C VAL A 74 17.65 -6.07 -0.91
N SER A 75 17.99 -7.07 -1.73
CA SER A 75 18.71 -6.90 -2.99
C SER A 75 17.84 -6.27 -4.06
N GLY A 76 18.45 -5.54 -4.99
CA GLY A 76 17.73 -4.87 -6.08
C GLY A 76 17.16 -3.51 -5.71
N VAL A 77 15.97 -3.21 -6.20
CA VAL A 77 15.30 -1.92 -5.98
C VAL A 77 14.04 -2.09 -5.16
N VAL A 78 14.00 -1.44 -4.00
CA VAL A 78 12.80 -1.28 -3.19
C VAL A 78 12.05 -0.03 -3.66
N ILE A 79 10.79 -0.17 -4.05
CA ILE A 79 9.97 0.92 -4.62
C ILE A 79 8.99 1.42 -3.56
N LYS A 80 9.06 2.70 -3.20
CA LYS A 80 8.26 3.32 -2.16
C LYS A 80 7.37 4.43 -2.71
N LEU A 81 6.08 4.13 -2.82
CA LEU A 81 5.08 5.02 -3.42
C LEU A 81 4.62 6.12 -2.45
N GLY A 82 4.68 5.85 -1.14
CA GLY A 82 4.17 6.72 -0.07
C GLY A 82 4.91 8.04 0.12
N THR A 83 5.88 8.40 -0.72
CA THR A 83 6.55 9.72 -0.68
C THR A 83 5.71 10.76 -1.42
N HIS A 84 5.29 10.48 -2.66
CA HIS A 84 4.60 11.44 -3.53
C HIS A 84 3.19 10.99 -3.93
N MET A 85 2.94 9.69 -4.08
CA MET A 85 1.71 9.16 -4.65
C MET A 85 0.64 8.91 -3.56
N LYS A 86 0.09 10.00 -3.00
CA LYS A 86 -0.83 10.01 -1.85
C LYS A 86 -2.16 10.74 -2.10
N ALA A 87 -2.45 11.14 -3.33
CA ALA A 87 -3.65 11.89 -3.65
C ALA A 87 -4.93 11.07 -3.37
N ILE A 88 -5.95 11.74 -2.84
CA ILE A 88 -7.27 11.17 -2.58
C ILE A 88 -8.31 12.14 -3.13
N ARG A 89 -9.21 11.65 -3.97
CA ARG A 89 -10.35 12.40 -4.52
C ARG A 89 -11.61 11.53 -4.54
N HIS A 90 -12.76 12.11 -4.81
CA HIS A 90 -14.00 11.36 -5.00
C HIS A 90 -14.85 11.91 -6.16
N ASP A 91 -15.72 11.05 -6.66
CA ASP A 91 -16.83 11.39 -7.56
C ASP A 91 -18.09 10.67 -7.04
N GLY A 92 -19.08 11.44 -6.59
CA GLY A 92 -20.19 10.91 -5.80
C GLY A 92 -19.70 10.17 -4.55
N THR A 93 -19.98 8.87 -4.46
CA THR A 93 -19.54 8.00 -3.35
C THR A 93 -18.36 7.10 -3.72
N ARG A 94 -17.77 7.28 -4.91
CA ARG A 94 -16.58 6.56 -5.36
C ARG A 94 -15.34 7.36 -4.99
N ILE A 95 -14.48 6.76 -4.17
CA ILE A 95 -13.17 7.29 -3.78
C ILE A 95 -12.14 6.80 -4.80
N ILE A 96 -11.23 7.68 -5.21
CA ILE A 96 -10.05 7.33 -5.98
C ILE A 96 -8.84 7.73 -5.14
N ALA A 97 -8.03 6.76 -4.74
CA ALA A 97 -6.88 6.96 -3.88
C ALA A 97 -5.61 6.38 -4.52
N GLU A 98 -4.52 7.15 -4.50
CA GLU A 98 -3.21 6.64 -4.86
C GLU A 98 -2.69 5.67 -3.78
N THR A 99 -1.93 4.67 -4.19
CA THR A 99 -1.57 3.51 -3.36
C THR A 99 -0.56 3.80 -2.26
N GLY A 100 0.08 4.97 -2.30
CA GLY A 100 0.90 5.48 -1.22
C GLY A 100 0.09 6.14 -0.10
N ALA A 101 -1.19 6.47 -0.31
CA ALA A 101 -2.07 7.00 0.74
C ALA A 101 -2.26 5.95 1.85
N SER A 102 -2.25 6.40 3.11
CA SER A 102 -2.51 5.48 4.22
C SER A 102 -3.99 5.09 4.27
N ASP A 103 -4.27 3.87 4.73
CA ASP A 103 -5.65 3.38 4.89
C ASP A 103 -6.44 4.32 5.82
N ALA A 104 -5.79 4.81 6.88
CA ALA A 104 -6.33 5.77 7.82
C ALA A 104 -6.66 7.13 7.19
N ASP A 105 -5.84 7.64 6.28
CA ASP A 105 -6.10 8.92 5.60
C ASP A 105 -7.29 8.80 4.65
N VAL A 106 -7.41 7.67 3.94
CA VAL A 106 -8.56 7.38 3.07
C VAL A 106 -9.85 7.28 3.89
N ALA A 107 -9.83 6.59 5.04
CA ALA A 107 -10.97 6.52 5.95
C ALA A 107 -11.41 7.92 6.43
N ARG A 108 -10.45 8.76 6.84
CA ARG A 108 -10.71 10.13 7.29
C ARG A 108 -11.21 11.04 6.18
N TYR A 109 -10.70 10.86 4.96
CA TYR A 109 -11.18 11.60 3.80
C TYR A 109 -12.64 11.24 3.50
N ALA A 110 -12.95 9.94 3.42
CA ALA A 110 -14.29 9.44 3.17
C ALA A 110 -15.29 9.94 4.23
N GLN A 111 -14.92 9.87 5.50
CA GLN A 111 -15.71 10.43 6.61
C GLN A 111 -16.06 11.90 6.42
N LYS A 112 -15.07 12.75 6.08
CA LYS A 112 -15.30 14.18 5.86
C LYS A 112 -16.20 14.44 4.64
N ALA A 113 -16.13 13.58 3.63
CA ALA A 113 -16.95 13.66 2.43
C ALA A 113 -18.37 13.07 2.59
N GLY A 114 -18.72 12.52 3.77
CA GLY A 114 -20.01 11.84 3.97
C GLY A 114 -20.13 10.53 3.20
N ILE A 115 -19.00 9.83 3.04
CA ILE A 115 -18.90 8.54 2.35
C ILE A 115 -18.58 7.47 3.41
N GLY A 116 -19.60 6.71 3.80
CA GLY A 116 -19.49 5.56 4.70
C GLY A 116 -19.14 4.26 3.97
N GLY A 117 -18.92 3.19 4.73
CA GLY A 117 -18.51 1.87 4.22
C GLY A 117 -16.99 1.66 4.16
N LEU A 118 -16.21 2.70 4.47
CA LEU A 118 -14.73 2.68 4.43
C LEU A 118 -14.10 2.85 5.83
N GLU A 119 -14.90 2.80 6.89
CA GLU A 119 -14.46 3.03 8.26
C GLU A 119 -13.45 1.99 8.73
N PHE A 120 -13.59 0.73 8.28
CA PHE A 120 -12.70 -0.36 8.67
C PHE A 120 -11.23 -0.06 8.36
N LEU A 121 -10.95 0.76 7.35
CA LEU A 121 -9.60 1.20 6.98
C LEU A 121 -8.89 1.97 8.11
N ILE A 122 -9.62 2.65 9.00
CA ILE A 122 -9.00 3.33 10.17
C ILE A 122 -8.37 2.34 11.14
N GLY A 123 -8.84 1.09 11.12
CA GLY A 123 -8.35 -0.01 11.92
C GLY A 123 -7.22 -0.79 11.27
N ILE A 124 -6.87 -0.52 10.01
CA ILE A 124 -5.81 -1.21 9.28
C ILE A 124 -4.57 -0.31 9.23
N PRO A 125 -3.43 -0.76 9.74
CA PRO A 125 -2.18 -0.05 9.54
C PRO A 125 -1.58 -0.47 8.21
N GLY A 126 -1.45 0.49 7.30
CA GLY A 126 -1.03 0.19 5.94
C GLY A 126 -1.20 1.36 4.99
N THR A 127 -0.98 1.07 3.72
CA THR A 127 -1.36 1.93 2.61
C THR A 127 -2.28 1.16 1.68
N ILE A 128 -3.04 1.88 0.87
CA ILE A 128 -3.99 1.32 -0.08
C ILE A 128 -3.34 0.23 -0.96
N GLY A 129 -2.10 0.43 -1.41
CA GLY A 129 -1.38 -0.58 -2.21
C GLY A 129 -1.11 -1.89 -1.45
N GLY A 130 -0.74 -1.79 -0.17
CA GLY A 130 -0.59 -2.97 0.69
C GLY A 130 -1.93 -3.66 0.96
N GLY A 131 -2.99 -2.86 1.15
CA GLY A 131 -4.35 -3.33 1.31
C GLY A 131 -4.85 -4.15 0.12
N LEU A 132 -4.62 -3.66 -1.10
CA LEU A 132 -4.90 -4.39 -2.34
C LEU A 132 -4.09 -5.70 -2.45
N ARG A 133 -2.78 -5.65 -2.20
CA ARG A 133 -1.93 -6.86 -2.31
C ARG A 133 -2.33 -7.95 -1.34
N MET A 134 -2.80 -7.58 -0.15
CA MET A 134 -3.12 -8.52 0.92
C MET A 134 -4.60 -8.88 1.02
N ASN A 135 -5.47 -8.26 0.21
CA ASN A 135 -6.91 -8.16 0.51
C ASN A 135 -7.12 -7.89 2.02
N ALA A 136 -6.51 -6.80 2.51
CA ALA A 136 -6.52 -6.49 3.94
C ALA A 136 -7.96 -6.32 4.43
N GLY A 137 -8.21 -6.67 5.69
CA GLY A 137 -9.55 -6.58 6.24
C GLY A 137 -9.57 -6.54 7.75
N ALA A 138 -10.58 -5.88 8.28
CA ALA A 138 -10.82 -5.74 9.71
C ALA A 138 -12.31 -5.46 9.94
N TYR A 139 -12.82 -5.78 11.13
CA TYR A 139 -14.17 -5.43 11.54
C TYR A 139 -15.29 -5.87 10.56
N GLY A 140 -15.11 -7.05 9.95
CA GLY A 140 -16.11 -7.65 9.06
C GLY A 140 -16.08 -7.17 7.60
N SER A 141 -15.10 -6.33 7.23
CA SER A 141 -14.91 -5.88 5.85
C SER A 141 -13.48 -6.08 5.38
N GLU A 142 -13.32 -6.32 4.09
CA GLU A 142 -12.04 -6.47 3.39
C GLU A 142 -11.97 -5.55 2.17
N PHE A 143 -10.76 -5.35 1.63
CA PHE A 143 -10.57 -4.53 0.42
C PHE A 143 -11.42 -5.01 -0.76
N LYS A 144 -11.61 -6.33 -0.95
CA LYS A 144 -12.47 -6.87 -2.01
C LYS A 144 -13.93 -6.40 -1.95
N ASP A 145 -14.42 -6.06 -0.75
CA ASP A 145 -15.83 -5.69 -0.55
C ASP A 145 -16.12 -4.26 -1.04
N VAL A 146 -15.08 -3.43 -1.09
CA VAL A 146 -15.19 -2.00 -1.44
C VAL A 146 -14.43 -1.65 -2.72
N THR A 147 -13.47 -2.46 -3.16
CA THR A 147 -12.68 -2.15 -4.37
C THR A 147 -13.51 -2.38 -5.63
N ILE A 148 -13.64 -1.33 -6.45
CA ILE A 148 -14.22 -1.42 -7.79
C ILE A 148 -13.15 -1.92 -8.75
N VAL A 149 -12.00 -1.24 -8.75
CA VAL A 149 -10.87 -1.56 -9.62
C VAL A 149 -9.57 -1.12 -8.95
N ALA A 150 -8.53 -1.94 -9.12
CA ALA A 150 -7.15 -1.58 -8.83
C ALA A 150 -6.45 -1.21 -10.13
N HIS A 151 -5.64 -0.16 -10.11
CA HIS A 151 -4.78 0.27 -11.20
C HIS A 151 -3.33 0.07 -10.81
N GLY A 152 -2.48 -0.24 -11.78
CA GLY A 152 -1.06 -0.43 -11.55
C GLY A 152 -0.25 -0.46 -12.84
N LEU A 153 0.99 -0.91 -12.70
CA LEU A 153 1.93 -1.13 -13.79
C LEU A 153 2.52 -2.54 -13.68
N ASP A 154 2.73 -3.19 -14.82
CA ASP A 154 3.50 -4.44 -14.89
C ASP A 154 5.03 -4.20 -14.92
N ARG A 155 5.84 -5.26 -14.93
CA ARG A 155 7.32 -5.14 -14.95
C ARG A 155 7.87 -4.41 -16.18
N SER A 156 7.07 -4.23 -17.24
CA SER A 156 7.43 -3.48 -18.45
C SER A 156 7.00 -2.01 -18.41
N GLY A 157 6.38 -1.56 -17.32
CA GLY A 157 5.84 -0.20 -17.19
C GLY A 157 4.53 -0.01 -17.94
N LYS A 158 3.84 -1.09 -18.35
CA LYS A 158 2.55 -0.98 -19.02
C LYS A 158 1.41 -0.86 -18.00
N PRO A 159 0.41 0.01 -18.24
CA PRO A 159 -0.78 0.10 -17.41
C PRO A 159 -1.53 -1.23 -17.35
N VAL A 160 -1.93 -1.61 -16.14
CA VAL A 160 -2.78 -2.76 -15.86
C VAL A 160 -3.90 -2.35 -14.93
N SER A 161 -5.05 -2.99 -15.05
CA SER A 161 -6.15 -2.81 -14.11
C SER A 161 -6.94 -4.11 -13.94
N ALA A 162 -7.48 -4.31 -12.74
CA ALA A 162 -8.24 -5.50 -12.41
C ALA A 162 -9.28 -5.23 -11.31
N THR A 163 -10.42 -5.92 -11.41
CA THR A 163 -11.41 -6.00 -10.34
C THR A 163 -10.93 -6.97 -9.25
N PRO A 164 -11.53 -6.98 -8.04
CA PRO A 164 -11.21 -7.97 -7.01
C PRO A 164 -11.36 -9.41 -7.49
N ALA A 165 -12.41 -9.69 -8.26
CA ALA A 165 -12.65 -11.01 -8.84
C ALA A 165 -11.54 -11.41 -9.82
N ALA A 166 -11.10 -10.48 -10.69
CA ALA A 166 -10.00 -10.73 -11.61
C ALA A 166 -8.63 -10.87 -10.91
N MET A 167 -8.48 -10.32 -9.70
CA MET A 167 -7.31 -10.52 -8.84
C MET A 167 -7.42 -11.74 -7.93
N GLY A 168 -8.47 -12.57 -8.03
CA GLY A 168 -8.64 -13.75 -7.18
C GLY A 168 -8.62 -13.43 -5.68
N MET A 169 -9.13 -12.26 -5.27
CA MET A 169 -9.03 -11.83 -3.87
C MET A 169 -9.83 -12.74 -2.93
N ALA A 170 -9.14 -13.31 -1.95
CA ALA A 170 -9.69 -14.17 -0.91
C ALA A 170 -9.12 -13.76 0.46
N TYR A 171 -9.51 -14.45 1.53
CA TYR A 171 -9.06 -14.12 2.89
C TYR A 171 -7.53 -14.02 2.96
N ARG A 172 -7.01 -12.81 3.21
CA ARG A 172 -5.58 -12.50 3.27
C ARG A 172 -4.77 -12.87 2.03
N HIS A 173 -5.43 -12.93 0.86
CA HIS A 173 -4.84 -13.43 -0.37
C HIS A 173 -5.27 -12.62 -1.60
N SER A 174 -4.38 -12.54 -2.58
CA SER A 174 -4.59 -11.95 -3.91
C SER A 174 -3.71 -12.69 -4.92
N GLU A 175 -4.29 -13.09 -6.04
CA GLU A 175 -3.62 -13.71 -7.18
C GLU A 175 -3.11 -12.68 -8.19
N ALA A 176 -3.22 -11.37 -7.88
CA ALA A 176 -2.64 -10.33 -8.72
C ALA A 176 -1.14 -10.63 -8.98
N PRO A 177 -0.66 -10.53 -10.24
CA PRO A 177 0.70 -10.92 -10.57
C PRO A 177 1.75 -10.30 -9.65
N ALA A 178 2.77 -11.10 -9.29
CA ALA A 178 3.78 -10.70 -8.31
C ALA A 178 4.58 -9.47 -8.76
N ASP A 179 4.68 -9.23 -10.06
CA ASP A 179 5.42 -8.13 -10.66
C ASP A 179 4.57 -6.87 -10.89
N TRP A 180 3.27 -6.90 -10.58
CA TRP A 180 2.43 -5.71 -10.60
C TRP A 180 2.75 -4.78 -9.43
N ILE A 181 2.81 -3.48 -9.73
CA ILE A 181 2.91 -2.41 -8.75
C ILE A 181 1.65 -1.56 -8.86
N PHE A 182 0.77 -1.67 -7.85
CA PHE A 182 -0.44 -0.87 -7.81
C PHE A 182 -0.11 0.62 -7.62
N THR A 183 -0.80 1.49 -8.35
CA THR A 183 -0.61 2.96 -8.32
C THR A 183 -1.86 3.69 -7.83
N ALA A 184 -3.06 3.13 -8.04
CA ALA A 184 -4.31 3.68 -7.51
C ALA A 184 -5.35 2.59 -7.26
N ALA A 185 -6.32 2.91 -6.40
CA ALA A 185 -7.52 2.11 -6.18
C ALA A 185 -8.76 2.99 -6.33
N GLU A 186 -9.82 2.38 -6.84
CA GLU A 186 -11.16 2.94 -6.81
C GLU A 186 -11.99 2.17 -5.81
N LEU A 187 -12.52 2.87 -4.81
CA LEU A 187 -13.25 2.28 -3.71
C LEU A 187 -14.69 2.81 -3.70
N GLN A 188 -15.67 1.92 -3.60
CA GLN A 188 -17.07 2.23 -3.49
C GLN A 188 -17.44 2.39 -2.02
N GLY A 189 -17.94 3.57 -1.65
CA GLY A 189 -18.65 3.78 -0.40
C GLY A 189 -20.14 4.03 -0.63
N GLN A 190 -20.80 4.49 0.40
CA GLN A 190 -22.21 4.88 0.39
C GLN A 190 -22.40 6.24 1.05
N LYS A 191 -23.42 6.98 0.63
CA LYS A 191 -23.74 8.26 1.26
C LYS A 191 -24.17 8.02 2.71
N ASP A 192 -23.57 8.73 3.65
CA ASP A 192 -23.95 8.67 5.06
C ASP A 192 -23.61 9.99 5.77
N ASP A 193 -24.13 10.17 6.98
CA ASP A 193 -23.82 11.30 7.85
C ASP A 193 -22.36 11.25 8.33
N PRO A 194 -21.54 12.29 8.07
CA PRO A 194 -20.18 12.40 8.58
C PRO A 194 -20.05 12.18 10.10
N ALA A 195 -21.04 12.57 10.91
CA ALA A 195 -20.98 12.37 12.35
C ALA A 195 -21.20 10.91 12.74
N ALA A 196 -22.14 10.21 12.10
CA ALA A 196 -22.33 8.77 12.25
C ALA A 196 -21.07 7.97 11.84
N ILE A 197 -20.47 8.29 10.69
CA ILE A 197 -19.21 7.67 10.23
C ILE A 197 -18.10 7.86 11.29
N LYS A 198 -17.96 9.09 11.81
CA LYS A 198 -16.96 9.41 12.84
C LYS A 198 -17.18 8.62 14.13
N ALA A 199 -18.42 8.38 14.53
CA ALA A 199 -18.74 7.55 15.69
C ALA A 199 -18.27 6.10 15.48
N ARG A 200 -18.61 5.49 14.34
CA ARG A 200 -18.16 4.13 13.98
C ARG A 200 -16.63 4.01 13.92
N MET A 201 -15.94 5.01 13.35
CA MET A 201 -14.47 5.05 13.37
C MET A 201 -13.89 5.11 14.79
N LYS A 202 -14.54 5.87 15.70
CA LYS A 202 -14.11 5.96 17.11
C LYS A 202 -14.24 4.61 17.81
N GLU A 203 -15.33 3.89 17.56
CA GLU A 203 -15.54 2.53 18.09
C GLU A 203 -14.46 1.57 17.60
N ILE A 204 -14.13 1.60 16.31
CA ILE A 204 -13.04 0.80 15.72
C ILE A 204 -11.70 1.12 16.39
N ILE A 205 -11.35 2.40 16.54
CA ILE A 205 -10.09 2.81 17.18
C ILE A 205 -10.03 2.35 18.64
N ALA A 206 -11.13 2.49 19.39
CA ALA A 206 -11.21 2.06 20.78
C ALA A 206 -11.04 0.54 20.89
N SER A 207 -11.81 -0.23 20.10
CA SER A 207 -11.73 -1.69 20.05
C SER A 207 -10.32 -2.17 19.67
N ARG A 208 -9.69 -1.55 18.66
CA ARG A 208 -8.30 -1.86 18.28
C ARG A 208 -7.34 -1.61 19.43
N GLY A 209 -7.50 -0.48 20.10
CA GLY A 209 -6.66 -0.12 21.23
C GLY A 209 -6.78 -1.14 22.37
N ASP A 210 -7.97 -1.64 22.67
CA ASP A 210 -8.18 -2.58 23.76
C ASP A 210 -7.66 -3.99 23.42
N ALA A 211 -7.72 -4.37 22.14
CA ALA A 211 -7.33 -5.71 21.68
C ALA A 211 -5.86 -5.84 21.23
N GLN A 212 -5.16 -4.75 20.92
CA GLN A 212 -3.81 -4.80 20.33
C GLN A 212 -2.78 -3.96 21.12
N PRO A 213 -1.49 -4.34 21.08
CA PRO A 213 -0.43 -3.59 21.75
C PRO A 213 -0.38 -2.13 21.31
N ARG A 214 -0.32 -1.21 22.29
CA ARG A 214 -0.16 0.23 22.05
C ARG A 214 1.27 0.68 22.38
N GLY A 215 1.77 1.65 21.63
CA GLY A 215 3.07 2.27 21.90
C GLY A 215 4.29 1.39 21.66
N VAL A 216 4.11 0.19 21.10
CA VAL A 216 5.18 -0.75 20.75
C VAL A 216 5.17 -1.06 19.26
N ARG A 217 6.34 -1.37 18.71
CA ARG A 217 6.53 -1.71 17.30
C ARG A 217 6.10 -3.16 17.02
N THR A 218 5.14 -3.36 16.12
CA THR A 218 4.63 -4.68 15.72
C THR A 218 4.30 -4.70 14.22
N GLY A 219 4.27 -5.88 13.60
CA GLY A 219 3.81 -6.07 12.22
C GLY A 219 2.37 -6.59 12.10
N GLY A 220 1.54 -6.38 13.13
CA GLY A 220 0.22 -7.01 13.20
C GLY A 220 0.26 -8.49 13.61
N SER A 221 -0.76 -9.26 13.25
CA SER A 221 -0.86 -10.68 13.58
C SER A 221 0.22 -11.50 12.88
N THR A 222 1.00 -12.26 13.66
CA THR A 222 2.10 -13.08 13.12
C THR A 222 1.60 -14.30 12.34
N PHE A 223 0.45 -14.87 12.73
CA PHE A 223 -0.12 -16.07 12.11
C PHE A 223 -1.49 -15.75 11.51
N ALA A 224 -1.80 -16.39 10.38
CA ALA A 224 -3.14 -16.42 9.85
C ALA A 224 -4.04 -17.27 10.77
N ASN A 225 -5.34 -16.96 10.77
CA ASN A 225 -6.31 -17.83 11.44
C ASN A 225 -6.40 -19.16 10.67
N PRO A 226 -6.49 -20.30 11.37
CA PRO A 226 -6.60 -21.62 10.75
C PRO A 226 -7.93 -21.81 10.01
#